data_AF-A0A2V8SKI2-F1
#
_entry.id   AF-A0A2V8SKI2-F1
#
_cell.length_a   1.000
_cell.length_b   1.000
_cell.length_c   1.000
_cell.angle_alpha   90.00
_cell.angle_beta   90.00
_cell.angle_gamma   90.00
#
_symmetry.space_group_name_H-M   'P 1'
#
loop_
_entity.id
_entity.type
_entity.pdbx_description
1 polymer ?
#
loop_
_entity_poly.entity_id
_entity_poly.type
_entity_poly.pdbx_seq_one_letter_code
_entity_poly.pdbx_strand_id
1 'polypeptide(L)'
;MHRTLTLTLVLFFTVAAFAQNETIDNKTVVEMSKAGLSSELIVRKIGTSHATFDVSASALIVLKKADVDDSVIAAMIERSEIAIAPAPGFSESGPPPVATPEHVMNSAKTIAFGKSSLQPSRQALEKELMKRKDFQGLHLTIERYKDSADLFVDIGFVPFSWITHRYVYRIYDRRTGAVLAAGETTSWGSLAENLARHITKSLMASRSGT
;
A
#
# COMPACT_ATOMS: atom_id res chain seq x y z
N MET A 1 -16.73 -66.10 -28.90
CA MET A 1 -17.21 -66.35 -27.52
C MET A 1 -16.71 -65.21 -26.64
N HIS A 2 -17.63 -64.38 -26.15
CA HIS A 2 -17.42 -63.27 -25.21
C HIS A 2 -16.70 -63.74 -23.94
N ARG A 3 -15.82 -62.91 -23.32
CA ARG A 3 -15.91 -62.47 -21.90
C ARG A 3 -15.04 -61.22 -21.64
N THR A 4 -15.72 -60.16 -21.27
CA THR A 4 -15.32 -58.91 -20.60
C THR A 4 -14.20 -59.00 -19.55
N LEU A 5 -13.36 -57.95 -19.38
CA LEU A 5 -13.39 -57.07 -18.20
C LEU A 5 -12.38 -55.90 -18.32
N THR A 6 -12.90 -54.69 -18.21
CA THR A 6 -12.25 -53.39 -18.01
C THR A 6 -11.30 -53.35 -16.80
N LEU A 7 -10.17 -52.62 -16.90
CA LEU A 7 -9.74 -51.71 -15.82
C LEU A 7 -8.73 -50.67 -16.33
N THR A 8 -9.28 -49.51 -16.70
CA THR A 8 -8.57 -48.25 -16.90
C THR A 8 -8.07 -47.77 -15.53
N LEU A 9 -6.76 -47.68 -15.31
CA LEU A 9 -6.21 -46.98 -14.15
C LEU A 9 -5.42 -45.77 -14.63
N VAL A 10 -6.16 -44.67 -14.82
CA VAL A 10 -5.63 -43.33 -14.99
C VAL A 10 -4.97 -42.93 -13.67
N LEU A 11 -3.64 -42.98 -13.61
CA LEU A 11 -2.89 -42.41 -12.49
C LEU A 11 -2.79 -40.90 -12.70
N PHE A 12 -3.83 -40.20 -12.26
CA PHE A 12 -3.83 -38.74 -12.08
C PHE A 12 -2.82 -38.42 -10.96
N PHE A 13 -1.58 -38.12 -11.32
CA PHE A 13 -0.62 -37.52 -10.39
C PHE A 13 -0.96 -36.02 -10.28
N THR A 14 -2.00 -35.71 -9.51
CA THR A 14 -2.30 -34.33 -9.12
C THR A 14 -1.20 -33.87 -8.15
N VAL A 15 -0.15 -33.24 -8.66
CA VAL A 15 0.73 -32.42 -7.84
C VAL A 15 -0.13 -31.23 -7.38
N ALA A 16 -0.67 -31.35 -6.16
CA ALA A 16 -1.18 -30.21 -5.43
C ALA A 16 0.02 -29.31 -5.14
N ALA A 17 0.26 -28.34 -6.01
CA ALA A 17 1.12 -27.21 -5.74
C ALA A 17 0.44 -26.41 -4.62
N PHE A 18 0.72 -26.76 -3.36
CA PHE A 18 0.49 -25.87 -2.25
C PHE A 18 1.38 -24.65 -2.46
N ALA A 19 0.78 -23.58 -2.96
CA ALA A 19 1.36 -22.25 -2.84
C ALA A 19 1.52 -21.98 -1.34
N GLN A 20 2.72 -22.24 -0.80
CA GLN A 20 3.04 -21.87 0.56
C GLN A 20 3.02 -20.35 0.62
N ASN A 21 1.94 -19.81 1.18
CA ASN A 21 1.82 -18.41 1.51
C ASN A 21 2.73 -18.15 2.71
N GLU A 22 4.06 -18.10 2.47
CA GLU A 22 5.08 -17.82 3.49
C GLU A 22 4.75 -16.49 4.16
N THR A 23 4.20 -16.57 5.36
CA THR A 23 3.92 -15.41 6.19
C THR A 23 5.18 -15.11 6.99
N ILE A 24 5.70 -13.91 6.85
CA ILE A 24 6.91 -13.48 7.56
C ILE A 24 6.54 -13.06 8.97
N ASP A 25 7.19 -13.65 9.95
CA ASP A 25 7.07 -13.32 11.37
C ASP A 25 8.40 -12.77 11.93
N ASN A 26 8.41 -12.39 13.21
CA ASN A 26 9.60 -11.89 13.90
C ASN A 26 10.77 -12.91 13.85
N LYS A 27 10.46 -14.21 13.91
CA LYS A 27 11.45 -15.27 13.88
C LYS A 27 12.16 -15.33 12.52
N THR A 28 11.38 -15.25 11.45
CA THR A 28 11.89 -15.22 10.06
C THR A 28 12.79 -14.01 9.83
N VAL A 29 12.45 -12.84 10.39
CA VAL A 29 13.31 -11.65 10.31
C VAL A 29 14.66 -11.86 11.00
N VAL A 30 14.65 -12.47 12.18
CA VAL A 30 15.88 -12.82 12.91
C VAL A 30 16.72 -13.83 12.13
N GLU A 31 16.10 -14.83 11.51
CA GLU A 31 16.81 -15.81 10.69
C GLU A 31 17.45 -15.17 9.45
N MET A 32 16.74 -14.26 8.76
CA MET A 32 17.29 -13.53 7.62
C MET A 32 18.46 -12.63 8.03
N SER A 33 18.36 -11.94 9.17
CA SER A 33 19.44 -11.13 9.72
C SER A 33 20.68 -11.99 10.07
N LYS A 34 20.48 -13.13 10.74
CA LYS A 34 21.57 -14.07 11.07
C LYS A 34 22.17 -14.77 9.85
N ALA A 35 21.39 -14.96 8.80
CA ALA A 35 21.87 -15.47 7.51
C ALA A 35 22.70 -14.45 6.73
N GLY A 36 22.87 -13.22 7.25
CA GLY A 36 23.70 -12.19 6.66
C GLY A 36 23.03 -11.45 5.49
N LEU A 37 21.70 -11.51 5.37
CA LEU A 37 20.99 -10.70 4.38
C LEU A 37 21.11 -9.23 4.76
N SER A 38 21.31 -8.37 3.76
CA SER A 38 21.38 -6.94 4.01
C SER A 38 20.05 -6.38 4.50
N SER A 39 20.11 -5.38 5.37
CA SER A 39 18.94 -4.69 5.94
C SER A 39 17.97 -4.22 4.84
N GLU A 40 18.48 -3.73 3.71
CA GLU A 40 17.66 -3.30 2.57
C GLU A 40 16.86 -4.45 1.94
N LEU A 41 17.44 -5.64 1.82
CA LEU A 41 16.75 -6.82 1.27
C LEU A 41 15.69 -7.33 2.24
N ILE A 42 15.97 -7.29 3.55
CA ILE A 42 15.01 -7.67 4.58
C ILE A 42 13.83 -6.69 4.59
N VAL A 43 14.09 -5.38 4.55
CA VAL A 43 13.06 -4.33 4.43
C VAL A 43 12.20 -4.56 3.18
N ARG A 44 12.82 -4.86 2.04
CA ARG A 44 12.08 -5.15 0.79
C ARG A 44 11.23 -6.42 0.90
N LYS A 45 11.74 -7.48 1.53
CA LYS A 45 11.03 -8.75 1.74
C LYS A 45 9.84 -8.57 2.70
N ILE A 46 10.00 -7.76 3.75
CA ILE A 46 8.94 -7.32 4.67
C ILE A 46 7.84 -6.57 3.92
N GLY A 47 8.21 -5.62 3.05
CA GLY A 47 7.24 -4.83 2.28
C GLY A 47 6.50 -5.61 1.19
N THR A 48 7.05 -6.73 0.71
CA THR A 48 6.50 -7.52 -0.41
C THR A 48 5.74 -8.77 0.00
N SER A 49 5.91 -9.24 1.24
CA SER A 49 5.32 -10.50 1.70
C SER A 49 4.15 -10.26 2.66
N HIS A 50 3.29 -11.26 2.82
CA HIS A 50 2.33 -11.27 3.92
C HIS A 50 3.11 -11.39 5.23
N ALA A 51 2.86 -10.52 6.20
CA ALA A 51 3.66 -10.45 7.40
C ALA A 51 2.81 -10.22 8.64
N THR A 52 3.18 -10.87 9.73
CA THR A 52 2.52 -10.75 11.03
C THR A 52 3.60 -10.54 12.06
N PHE A 53 3.81 -9.27 12.45
CA PHE A 53 4.84 -8.90 13.40
C PHE A 53 4.27 -8.59 14.77
N ASP A 54 4.97 -9.03 15.81
CA ASP A 54 4.78 -8.55 17.18
C ASP A 54 5.72 -7.35 17.41
N VAL A 55 5.14 -6.16 17.55
CA VAL A 55 5.86 -4.90 17.80
C VAL A 55 5.69 -4.41 19.23
N SER A 56 5.31 -5.30 20.17
CA SER A 56 5.30 -4.99 21.59
C SER A 56 6.70 -4.62 22.11
N ALA A 57 6.77 -3.83 23.18
CA ALA A 57 8.05 -3.42 23.77
C ALA A 57 8.96 -4.61 24.10
N SER A 58 8.40 -5.73 24.57
CA SER A 58 9.12 -6.99 24.78
C SER A 58 9.69 -7.57 23.50
N ALA A 59 8.92 -7.58 22.41
CA ALA A 59 9.35 -8.14 21.13
C ALA A 59 10.44 -7.27 20.45
N LEU A 60 10.33 -5.95 20.54
CA LEU A 60 11.36 -5.02 20.03
C LEU A 60 12.71 -5.19 20.75
N ILE A 61 12.68 -5.42 22.07
CA ILE A 61 13.89 -5.73 22.85
C ILE A 61 14.53 -7.04 22.37
N VAL A 62 13.72 -8.06 22.06
CA VAL A 62 14.22 -9.36 21.55
C VAL A 62 14.83 -9.20 20.15
N LEU A 63 14.20 -8.44 19.26
CA LEU A 63 14.73 -8.15 17.92
C LEU A 63 16.07 -7.40 18.01
N LYS A 64 16.16 -6.40 18.89
CA LYS A 64 17.40 -5.64 19.10
C LYS A 64 18.52 -6.52 19.68
N LYS A 65 18.20 -7.40 20.62
CA LYS A 65 19.16 -8.39 21.16
C LYS A 65 19.59 -9.45 20.15
N ALA A 66 18.79 -9.66 19.10
CA ALA A 66 19.10 -10.58 18.01
C ALA A 66 19.92 -9.93 16.88
N ASP A 67 20.43 -8.71 17.09
CA ASP A 67 21.23 -7.93 16.13
C ASP A 67 20.48 -7.52 14.85
N VAL A 68 19.15 -7.41 14.93
CA VAL A 68 18.34 -6.87 13.83
C VAL A 68 18.54 -5.36 13.77
N ASP A 69 18.83 -4.86 12.57
CA ASP A 69 19.08 -3.45 12.30
C ASP A 69 17.85 -2.56 12.56
N ASP A 70 18.08 -1.34 13.05
CA ASP A 70 17.01 -0.41 13.41
C ASP A 70 16.13 -0.02 12.21
N SER A 71 16.71 0.00 11.00
CA SER A 71 15.95 0.25 9.76
C SER A 71 14.97 -0.88 9.43
N VAL A 72 15.33 -2.13 9.75
CA VAL A 72 14.45 -3.30 9.59
C VAL A 72 13.34 -3.28 10.63
N ILE A 73 13.67 -2.94 11.88
CA ILE A 73 12.68 -2.80 12.96
C ILE A 73 11.67 -1.70 12.64
N ALA A 74 12.13 -0.54 12.13
CA ALA A 74 11.24 0.52 11.67
C ALA A 74 10.29 0.04 10.56
N ALA A 75 10.81 -0.70 9.58
CA ALA A 75 9.98 -1.28 8.51
C ALA A 75 8.97 -2.34 9.03
N MET A 76 9.33 -3.13 10.05
CA MET A 76 8.39 -4.05 10.71
C MET A 76 7.27 -3.28 11.42
N ILE A 77 7.58 -2.17 12.09
CA ILE A 77 6.60 -1.29 12.75
C ILE A 77 5.66 -0.69 11.70
N GLU A 78 6.20 -0.04 10.67
CA GLU A 78 5.40 0.53 9.57
C GLU A 78 4.51 -0.53 8.90
N ARG A 79 5.06 -1.74 8.64
CA ARG A 79 4.29 -2.84 8.07
C ARG A 79 3.22 -3.36 9.02
N SER A 80 3.48 -3.41 10.33
CA SER A 80 2.50 -3.80 11.33
C SER A 80 1.40 -2.75 11.44
N GLU A 81 1.69 -1.46 11.33
CA GLU A 81 0.67 -0.40 11.28
C GLU A 81 -0.19 -0.52 10.02
N ILE A 82 0.39 -0.95 8.90
CA ILE A 82 -0.33 -1.24 7.66
C ILE A 82 -1.14 -2.56 7.75
N ALA A 83 -0.65 -3.56 8.50
CA ALA A 83 -1.32 -4.86 8.69
C ALA A 83 -2.35 -4.87 9.83
N ILE A 84 -2.25 -3.92 10.77
CA ILE A 84 -3.25 -3.60 11.81
C ILE A 84 -4.34 -2.68 11.24
N ALA A 85 -4.21 -2.23 9.99
CA ALA A 85 -5.36 -1.75 9.24
C ALA A 85 -6.05 -2.93 8.54
N PRO A 86 -7.11 -3.53 9.14
CA PRO A 86 -8.15 -4.09 8.28
C PRO A 86 -8.65 -2.94 7.39
N ALA A 87 -9.27 -3.25 6.24
CA ALA A 87 -10.14 -2.26 5.59
C ALA A 87 -10.96 -1.57 6.71
N PRO A 88 -11.00 -0.23 6.82
CA PRO A 88 -11.47 0.41 8.04
C PRO A 88 -12.94 0.04 8.28
N GLY A 89 -13.12 -0.96 9.15
CA GLY A 89 -14.37 -1.36 9.74
C GLY A 89 -14.41 -0.79 11.15
N PHE A 90 -15.19 0.29 11.29
CA PHE A 90 -15.96 0.70 12.46
C PHE A 90 -15.42 0.31 13.85
N SER A 91 -14.94 1.31 14.60
CA SER A 91 -15.13 1.34 16.05
C SER A 91 -16.18 2.40 16.38
N GLU A 92 -17.37 1.92 16.67
CA GLU A 92 -18.53 2.68 17.12
C GLU A 92 -18.34 3.00 18.61
N SER A 93 -17.91 4.23 18.92
CA SER A 93 -18.08 4.83 20.25
C SER A 93 -18.59 6.25 20.08
N GLY A 94 -19.92 6.37 19.99
CA GLY A 94 -20.66 7.61 19.73
C GLY A 94 -20.60 8.00 18.24
N PRO A 95 -21.66 8.62 17.67
CA PRO A 95 -21.60 9.05 16.28
C PRO A 95 -20.45 10.05 16.13
N PRO A 96 -19.36 9.72 15.43
CA PRO A 96 -18.50 10.76 14.91
C PRO A 96 -19.39 11.57 13.95
N PRO A 97 -19.22 12.90 13.81
CA PRO A 97 -19.87 13.59 12.71
C PRO A 97 -19.49 12.81 11.47
N VAL A 98 -20.48 12.31 10.73
CA VAL A 98 -20.29 11.56 9.49
C VAL A 98 -19.43 12.45 8.62
N ALA A 99 -18.13 12.22 8.66
CA ALA A 99 -17.16 12.84 7.80
C ALA A 99 -17.31 12.08 6.50
N THR A 100 -18.43 12.32 5.82
CA THR A 100 -18.61 11.89 4.44
C THR A 100 -17.38 12.35 3.67
N PRO A 101 -16.87 11.55 2.71
CA PRO A 101 -15.73 11.95 1.90
C PRO A 101 -15.87 13.37 1.33
N GLU A 102 -17.10 13.76 1.00
CA GLU A 102 -17.47 15.13 0.62
C GLU A 102 -17.13 16.20 1.67
N HIS A 103 -17.49 16.00 2.94
CA HIS A 103 -17.23 16.99 3.99
C HIS A 103 -15.73 17.14 4.24
N VAL A 104 -14.99 16.03 4.26
CA VAL A 104 -13.53 16.05 4.40
C VAL A 104 -12.90 16.77 3.21
N MET A 105 -13.29 16.40 1.99
CA MET A 105 -12.75 16.98 0.75
C MET A 105 -13.07 18.48 0.61
N ASN A 106 -14.24 18.92 1.09
CA ASN A 106 -14.60 20.34 1.08
C ASN A 106 -13.88 21.16 2.16
N SER A 107 -13.51 20.53 3.27
CA SER A 107 -12.77 21.19 4.36
C SER A 107 -11.26 21.21 4.17
N ALA A 108 -10.72 20.27 3.38
CA ALA A 108 -9.30 20.13 3.12
C ALA A 108 -8.75 21.31 2.31
N LYS A 109 -7.62 21.87 2.77
CA LYS A 109 -6.90 22.95 2.10
C LYS A 109 -5.51 22.54 1.64
N THR A 110 -4.95 21.50 2.23
CA THR A 110 -3.59 21.05 1.95
C THR A 110 -3.54 19.57 1.57
N ILE A 111 -2.63 19.23 0.67
CA ILE A 111 -2.43 17.86 0.20
C ILE A 111 -0.93 17.53 0.10
N ALA A 112 -0.53 16.36 0.58
CA ALA A 112 0.82 15.84 0.44
C ALA A 112 0.84 14.53 -0.36
N PHE A 113 2.00 14.23 -0.94
CA PHE A 113 2.22 13.03 -1.75
C PHE A 113 3.35 12.20 -1.15
N GLY A 114 3.17 10.89 -1.07
CA GLY A 114 4.17 9.96 -0.56
C GLY A 114 5.46 9.95 -1.37
N LYS A 115 6.57 9.62 -0.70
CA LYS A 115 7.84 9.35 -1.36
C LYS A 115 7.77 7.96 -2.00
N SER A 116 7.30 7.90 -3.24
CA SER A 116 7.50 6.72 -4.08
C SER A 116 9.00 6.62 -4.38
N SER A 117 9.73 5.72 -3.73
CA SER A 117 11.18 5.54 -3.91
C SER A 117 11.55 5.08 -5.33
N LEU A 118 10.56 4.72 -6.15
CA LEU A 118 10.70 4.34 -7.54
C LEU A 118 9.60 5.04 -8.35
N GLN A 119 10.05 5.88 -9.30
CA GLN A 119 9.34 6.59 -10.40
C GLN A 119 7.79 6.62 -10.40
N PRO A 120 7.16 7.80 -10.60
CA PRO A 120 7.76 9.09 -10.94
C PRO A 120 8.22 9.84 -9.69
N SER A 121 9.13 10.80 -9.84
CA SER A 121 9.52 11.64 -8.70
C SER A 121 8.33 12.47 -8.22
N ARG A 122 8.29 12.74 -6.92
CA ARG A 122 7.29 13.63 -6.30
C ARG A 122 7.22 14.97 -7.04
N GLN A 123 8.38 15.56 -7.37
CA GLN A 123 8.44 16.84 -8.08
C GLN A 123 7.85 16.76 -9.48
N ALA A 124 8.03 15.64 -10.19
CA ALA A 124 7.43 15.45 -11.51
C ALA A 124 5.90 15.37 -11.40
N LEU A 125 5.37 14.64 -10.41
CA LEU A 125 3.94 14.57 -10.14
C LEU A 125 3.36 15.94 -9.78
N GLU A 126 4.01 16.67 -8.87
CA GLU A 126 3.61 18.02 -8.45
C GLU A 126 3.58 18.98 -9.64
N LYS A 127 4.61 18.93 -10.49
CA LYS A 127 4.67 19.74 -11.71
C LYS A 127 3.51 19.42 -12.65
N GLU A 128 3.18 18.15 -12.86
CA GLU A 128 2.07 17.76 -13.72
C GLU A 128 0.72 18.15 -13.13
N LEU A 129 0.52 18.03 -11.81
CA LEU A 129 -0.69 18.49 -11.13
C LEU A 129 -0.87 20.01 -11.26
N MET A 130 0.19 20.79 -11.04
CA MET A 130 0.15 22.24 -11.12
C MET A 130 -0.12 22.77 -12.54
N LYS A 131 0.10 21.99 -13.59
CA LYS A 131 -0.28 22.38 -14.96
C LYS A 131 -1.79 22.29 -15.21
N ARG A 132 -2.53 21.52 -14.39
CA ARG A 132 -3.93 21.25 -14.68
C ARG A 132 -4.85 22.27 -14.00
N LYS A 133 -5.72 22.89 -14.81
CA LYS A 133 -6.72 23.87 -14.32
C LYS A 133 -7.75 23.26 -13.39
N ASP A 134 -8.10 21.99 -13.59
CA ASP A 134 -9.02 21.24 -12.75
C ASP A 134 -8.45 21.05 -11.33
N PHE A 135 -7.16 20.72 -11.21
CA PHE A 135 -6.48 20.62 -9.91
C PHE A 135 -6.35 21.99 -9.24
N GLN A 136 -5.97 23.03 -9.99
CA GLN A 136 -5.90 24.40 -9.47
C GLN A 136 -7.26 24.88 -8.93
N GLY A 137 -8.37 24.51 -9.59
CA GLY A 137 -9.73 24.83 -9.15
C GLY A 137 -10.13 24.18 -7.82
N LEU A 138 -9.42 23.16 -7.35
CA LEU A 138 -9.64 22.58 -6.03
C LEU A 138 -9.15 23.48 -4.89
N HIS A 139 -8.29 24.47 -5.17
CA HIS A 139 -7.67 25.37 -4.19
C HIS A 139 -6.86 24.62 -3.10
N LEU A 140 -6.28 23.47 -3.47
CA LEU A 140 -5.41 22.69 -2.59
C LEU A 140 -3.96 23.18 -2.70
N THR A 141 -3.34 23.41 -1.55
CA THR A 141 -1.91 23.73 -1.44
C THR A 141 -1.11 22.44 -1.29
N ILE A 142 -0.11 22.24 -2.15
CA ILE A 142 0.74 21.04 -2.06
C ILE A 142 1.79 21.24 -0.97
N GLU A 143 1.74 20.40 0.04
CA GLU A 143 2.67 20.41 1.16
C GLU A 143 3.82 19.41 0.97
N ARG A 144 4.96 19.73 1.60
CA ARG A 144 6.16 18.90 1.47
C ARG A 144 6.03 17.58 2.21
N TYR A 145 5.47 17.64 3.40
CA TYR A 145 5.46 16.55 4.36
C TYR A 145 4.03 16.06 4.58
N LYS A 146 3.90 14.75 4.79
CA LYS A 146 2.66 14.14 5.28
C LYS A 146 2.15 14.91 6.48
N ASP A 147 3.06 15.31 7.37
CA ASP A 147 2.68 15.93 8.63
C ASP A 147 2.20 17.37 8.58
N SER A 148 2.20 17.98 7.39
CA SER A 148 1.74 19.34 7.18
C SER A 148 0.43 19.39 6.39
N ALA A 149 -0.07 18.25 5.90
CA ALA A 149 -1.23 18.19 5.03
C ALA A 149 -2.49 17.65 5.71
N ASP A 150 -3.65 18.10 5.23
CA ASP A 150 -4.98 17.55 5.57
C ASP A 150 -5.21 16.22 4.83
N LEU A 151 -4.83 16.19 3.55
CA LEU A 151 -4.93 15.03 2.68
C LEU A 151 -3.57 14.45 2.38
N PHE A 152 -3.49 13.13 2.26
CA PHE A 152 -2.30 12.48 1.75
C PHE A 152 -2.62 11.47 0.67
N VAL A 153 -1.77 11.46 -0.35
CA VAL A 153 -1.83 10.52 -1.45
C VAL A 153 -0.65 9.56 -1.37
N ASP A 154 -0.94 8.31 -1.06
CA ASP A 154 0.02 7.22 -1.16
C ASP A 154 -0.02 6.61 -2.56
N ILE A 155 1.15 6.23 -3.08
CA ILE A 155 1.31 5.69 -4.43
C ILE A 155 2.18 4.46 -4.34
N GLY A 156 1.56 3.31 -4.55
CA GLY A 156 2.19 1.99 -4.54
C GLY A 156 2.42 1.46 -5.96
N PHE A 157 3.53 0.74 -6.12
CA PHE A 157 3.79 -0.08 -7.29
C PHE A 157 3.35 -1.51 -7.03
N VAL A 158 2.67 -2.13 -8.00
CA VAL A 158 2.26 -3.53 -7.93
C VAL A 158 3.21 -4.37 -8.79
N PRO A 159 4.26 -5.00 -8.21
CA PRO A 159 5.12 -5.92 -8.94
C PRO A 159 4.33 -7.19 -9.33
N PHE A 160 4.74 -7.87 -10.40
CA PHE A 160 4.15 -9.14 -10.92
C PHE A 160 2.81 -9.06 -11.65
N SER A 161 2.37 -7.89 -12.11
CA SER A 161 1.37 -7.84 -13.19
C SER A 161 2.07 -8.18 -14.51
N TRP A 162 2.20 -9.49 -14.79
CA TRP A 162 2.80 -10.20 -15.94
C TRP A 162 2.80 -9.57 -17.36
N ILE A 163 2.10 -8.44 -17.60
CA ILE A 163 2.05 -7.73 -18.89
C ILE A 163 2.09 -6.19 -18.71
N THR A 164 1.91 -5.63 -17.50
CA THR A 164 1.76 -4.18 -17.29
C THR A 164 2.29 -3.69 -15.93
N HIS A 165 3.15 -2.67 -15.92
CA HIS A 165 3.49 -1.93 -14.69
C HIS A 165 2.27 -1.13 -14.22
N ARG A 166 1.58 -1.64 -13.19
CA ARG A 166 0.42 -0.98 -12.57
C ARG A 166 0.86 -0.21 -11.33
N TYR A 167 0.33 0.99 -11.24
CA TYR A 167 0.49 1.87 -10.09
C TYR A 167 -0.88 2.12 -9.50
N VAL A 168 -0.98 1.98 -8.19
CA VAL A 168 -2.21 2.22 -7.42
C VAL A 168 -1.96 3.41 -6.53
N TYR A 169 -2.90 4.33 -6.47
CA TYR A 169 -2.86 5.44 -5.53
C TYR A 169 -4.06 5.38 -4.60
N ARG A 170 -3.86 5.88 -3.38
CA ARG A 170 -4.89 6.00 -2.34
C ARG A 170 -4.82 7.38 -1.73
N ILE A 171 -5.96 8.05 -1.67
CA ILE A 171 -6.14 9.36 -1.06
C ILE A 171 -6.80 9.13 0.28
N TYR A 172 -6.17 9.61 1.35
CA TYR A 172 -6.72 9.51 2.69
C TYR A 172 -6.75 10.84 3.39
N ASP A 173 -7.74 10.99 4.26
CA ASP A 173 -7.72 11.98 5.31
C ASP A 173 -6.61 11.62 6.28
N ARG A 174 -5.66 12.51 6.50
CA ARG A 174 -4.59 12.27 7.46
C ARG A 174 -5.11 12.22 8.89
N ARG A 175 -6.12 13.03 9.23
CA ARG A 175 -6.59 13.18 10.61
C ARG A 175 -7.35 11.96 11.10
N THR A 176 -8.11 11.33 10.21
CA THR A 176 -8.96 10.17 10.54
C THR A 176 -8.45 8.85 9.95
N GLY A 177 -7.53 8.90 8.98
CA GLY A 177 -7.10 7.74 8.21
C GLY A 177 -8.16 7.25 7.19
N ALA A 178 -9.28 7.96 7.04
CA ALA A 178 -10.36 7.56 6.15
C ALA A 178 -9.90 7.60 4.69
N VAL A 179 -10.15 6.52 3.94
CA VAL A 179 -9.87 6.48 2.49
C VAL A 179 -10.96 7.25 1.76
N LEU A 180 -10.58 8.37 1.13
CA LEU A 180 -11.49 9.25 0.42
C LEU A 180 -11.65 8.84 -1.05
N ALA A 181 -10.58 8.34 -1.65
CA ALA A 181 -10.59 7.80 -3.00
C ALA A 181 -9.40 6.88 -3.23
N ALA A 182 -9.53 5.99 -4.21
CA ALA A 182 -8.42 5.17 -4.68
C ALA A 182 -8.56 4.96 -6.18
N GLY A 183 -7.45 4.66 -6.84
CA GLY A 183 -7.49 4.31 -8.24
C GLY A 183 -6.18 3.73 -8.70
N GLU A 184 -6.16 3.38 -9.97
CA GLU A 184 -5.01 2.78 -10.60
C GLU A 184 -4.71 3.43 -11.93
N THR A 185 -3.46 3.30 -12.34
CA THR A 185 -2.96 3.73 -13.63
C THR A 185 -1.88 2.77 -14.12
N THR A 186 -1.66 2.78 -15.42
CA THR A 186 -0.53 2.10 -16.05
C THR A 186 0.55 3.13 -16.41
N SER A 187 1.79 2.65 -16.60
CA SER A 187 2.92 3.48 -17.01
C SER A 187 3.00 3.72 -18.53
N TRP A 188 1.92 3.55 -19.28
CA TRP A 188 1.94 3.84 -20.71
C TRP A 188 2.01 5.36 -20.94
N GLY A 189 3.14 5.84 -21.46
CA GLY A 189 3.43 7.28 -21.55
C GLY A 189 4.02 7.85 -20.26
N SER A 190 3.68 9.10 -19.91
CA SER A 190 4.16 9.75 -18.69
C SER A 190 3.37 9.28 -17.47
N LEU A 191 4.00 8.49 -16.61
CA LEU A 191 3.40 8.02 -15.36
C LEU A 191 2.98 9.17 -14.44
N ALA A 192 3.79 10.23 -14.35
CA ALA A 192 3.48 11.42 -13.57
C ALA A 192 2.20 12.11 -14.09
N GLU A 193 2.06 12.22 -15.41
CA GLU A 193 0.90 12.84 -16.04
C GLU A 193 -0.36 11.97 -15.83
N ASN A 194 -0.24 10.66 -15.99
CA ASN A 194 -1.35 9.75 -15.80
C ASN A 194 -1.82 9.73 -14.34
N LEU A 195 -0.89 9.68 -13.38
CA LEU A 195 -1.19 9.81 -11.95
C LEU A 195 -1.87 11.15 -11.65
N ALA A 196 -1.30 12.27 -12.14
CA ALA A 196 -1.89 13.60 -11.92
C ALA A 196 -3.33 13.65 -12.44
N ARG A 197 -3.58 13.11 -13.63
CA ARG A 197 -4.91 13.04 -14.25
C ARG A 197 -5.89 12.23 -13.42
N HIS A 198 -5.51 11.02 -13.01
CA HIS A 198 -6.38 10.12 -12.24
C HIS A 198 -6.63 10.64 -10.82
N ILE A 199 -5.60 11.12 -10.13
CA ILE A 199 -5.71 11.71 -8.79
C ILE A 199 -6.67 12.90 -8.83
N THR A 200 -6.50 13.82 -9.79
CA THR A 200 -7.36 15.00 -9.91
C THR A 200 -8.82 14.61 -10.15
N LYS A 201 -9.06 13.63 -11.03
CA LYS A 201 -10.40 13.10 -11.28
C LYS A 201 -11.05 12.55 -9.99
N SER A 202 -10.29 11.79 -9.21
CA SER A 202 -10.77 11.21 -7.95
C SER A 202 -11.02 12.24 -6.85
N LEU A 203 -10.21 13.30 -6.78
CA LEU A 203 -10.45 14.43 -5.88
C LEU A 203 -11.73 15.18 -6.25
N MET A 204 -11.99 15.39 -7.54
CA MET A 204 -13.24 16.03 -7.99
C MET A 204 -14.47 15.16 -7.73
N ALA A 205 -14.38 13.85 -7.98
CA ALA A 205 -15.47 12.90 -7.74
C ALA A 205 -15.84 12.85 -6.25
N SER A 206 -14.85 12.68 -5.37
CA SER A 206 -15.04 12.66 -3.91
C SER A 206 -15.57 13.99 -3.35
N ARG A 207 -15.32 15.12 -4.01
CA ARG A 207 -15.91 16.42 -3.65
C ARG A 207 -17.37 16.55 -4.08
N SER A 208 -17.76 15.84 -5.14
CA SER A 208 -19.07 15.96 -5.79
C SER A 208 -20.08 14.89 -5.35
N GLY A 209 -19.67 13.90 -4.55
CA GLY A 209 -20.56 12.85 -4.04
C GLY A 209 -20.98 11.80 -5.07
N THR A 210 -20.31 11.75 -6.22
CA THR A 210 -20.60 10.87 -7.37
C THR A 210 -19.46 9.90 -7.63
#